data_AF-A0A1D9QHG0-F1
#
_entry.id   AF-A0A1D9QHG0-F1
#
_cell.length_a   1.000
_cell.length_b   1.000
_cell.length_c   1.000
_cell.angle_alpha   90.00
_cell.angle_beta   90.00
_cell.angle_gamma   90.00
#
_symmetry.space_group_name_H-M   'P 1'
#
loop_
_entity.id
_entity.type
_entity.pdbx_description
1 polymer ?
#
loop_
_entity_poly.entity_id
_entity_poly.type
_entity_poly.pdbx_seq_one_letter_code
_entity_poly.pdbx_strand_id
1 'polypeptide(L)'
;MSSEYKPFLLDEKRSENEESENWPAISDLKIQYVPVAPPDLPSSPYAGPPSDSVDQAWHNLLKDMNIRVTAEELEKSNQKSIALPEGGGYMAWIGAHHQLHCIKMLRRWNYRDRYYPNITGSTIEHWNVHADHCFDVLRSAAICQGDTTLTTFGWEKLSKPQPHVKATEHWCVDWNALMESLADRVVGEEEMAALINPRLEGSA
;
A
#
# COMPACT_ATOMS: atom_id res chain seq x y z
N MET A 1 20.59 -6.61 -25.32
CA MET A 1 20.76 -5.20 -24.93
C MET A 1 20.44 -5.12 -23.45
N SER A 2 21.47 -5.03 -22.61
CA SER A 2 21.35 -4.87 -21.16
C SER A 2 20.91 -3.43 -20.90
N SER A 3 19.66 -3.22 -20.53
CA SER A 3 19.23 -1.95 -19.93
C SER A 3 19.90 -1.88 -18.56
N GLU A 4 20.86 -0.97 -18.41
CA GLU A 4 21.42 -0.65 -17.09
C GLU A 4 20.29 -0.12 -16.21
N TYR A 5 19.85 -0.93 -15.26
CA TYR A 5 19.03 -0.48 -14.15
C TYR A 5 19.85 0.54 -13.35
N LYS A 6 19.53 1.82 -13.51
CA LYS A 6 20.01 2.86 -12.59
C LYS A 6 19.19 2.74 -11.31
N PRO A 7 19.78 2.38 -10.16
CA PRO A 7 19.06 2.46 -8.89
C PRO A 7 18.60 3.90 -8.66
N PHE A 8 17.59 4.07 -7.80
CA PHE A 8 17.18 5.35 -7.23
C PHE A 8 18.38 5.99 -6.51
N LEU A 9 19.32 6.57 -7.26
CA LEU A 9 20.15 7.65 -6.78
C LEU A 9 19.23 8.86 -6.87
N LEU A 10 18.70 9.28 -5.71
CA LEU A 10 18.27 10.66 -5.53
C LEU A 10 19.39 11.53 -6.13
N ASP A 11 19.04 12.48 -6.99
CA ASP A 11 20.00 13.38 -7.65
C ASP A 11 21.12 13.75 -6.67
N GLU A 12 22.39 13.59 -7.08
CA GLU A 12 23.60 13.79 -6.26
C GLU A 12 23.75 15.21 -5.64
N LYS A 13 22.69 16.04 -5.66
CA LYS A 13 22.67 17.41 -5.15
C LYS A 13 21.31 17.85 -4.57
N ARG A 14 20.53 16.98 -3.94
CA ARG A 14 19.60 17.45 -2.89
C ARG A 14 20.33 17.45 -1.56
N SER A 15 20.43 18.61 -0.92
CA SER A 15 21.13 18.67 0.36
C SER A 15 20.36 17.85 1.39
N GLU A 16 21.06 17.04 2.19
CA GLU A 16 20.45 16.23 3.27
C GLU A 16 19.57 17.07 4.20
N ASN A 17 19.85 18.37 4.30
CA ASN A 17 19.08 19.34 5.09
C ASN A 17 17.68 19.63 4.50
N GLU A 18 17.54 19.82 3.18
CA GLU A 18 16.25 20.14 2.53
C GLU A 18 15.26 18.96 2.53
N GLU A 19 15.74 17.71 2.51
CA GLU A 19 14.88 16.53 2.60
C GLU A 19 14.40 16.25 4.02
N SER A 20 15.23 16.54 5.03
CA SER A 20 14.85 16.38 6.45
C SER A 20 13.78 17.39 6.90
N GLU A 21 13.76 18.59 6.32
CA GLU A 21 12.79 19.64 6.69
C GLU A 21 11.38 19.40 6.12
N ASN A 22 11.27 18.65 5.02
CA ASN A 22 10.01 18.42 4.30
C ASN A 22 9.40 17.03 4.51
N TRP A 23 10.04 16.17 5.32
CA TRP A 23 9.60 14.81 5.58
C TRP A 23 9.42 14.54 7.09
N PRO A 24 8.33 13.87 7.51
CA PRO A 24 7.18 13.46 6.71
C PRO A 24 6.31 14.65 6.29
N ALA A 25 5.69 14.55 5.11
CA ALA A 25 4.81 15.60 4.60
C ALA A 25 3.63 15.89 5.56
N ILE A 26 3.12 14.84 6.21
CA ILE A 26 2.12 14.91 7.27
C ILE A 26 2.85 14.74 8.61
N SER A 27 2.99 15.82 9.38
CA SER A 27 3.88 15.87 10.55
C SER A 27 3.24 15.47 11.88
N ASP A 28 1.92 15.36 11.95
CA ASP A 28 1.14 15.07 13.16
C ASP A 28 0.79 13.58 13.32
N LEU A 29 1.27 12.71 12.44
CA LEU A 29 1.03 11.26 12.53
C LEU A 29 1.75 10.65 13.73
N LYS A 30 1.06 9.74 14.43
CA LYS A 30 1.63 8.98 15.54
C LYS A 30 2.34 7.74 15.00
N ILE A 31 3.66 7.80 14.92
CA ILE A 31 4.50 6.65 14.56
C ILE A 31 5.14 6.09 15.82
N GLN A 32 4.70 4.89 16.21
CA GLN A 32 5.26 4.12 17.32
C GLN A 32 5.62 2.74 16.81
N TYR A 33 6.65 2.11 17.39
CA TYR A 33 7.07 0.77 17.01
C TYR A 33 6.84 -0.22 18.14
N VAL A 34 6.31 -1.39 17.78
CA VAL A 34 6.02 -2.48 18.71
C VAL A 34 6.53 -3.81 18.14
N PRO A 35 6.98 -4.74 18.99
CA PRO A 35 7.33 -6.09 18.53
C PRO A 35 6.05 -6.81 18.09
N VAL A 36 6.06 -7.34 16.86
CA VAL A 36 4.95 -8.11 16.28
C VAL A 36 5.50 -9.38 15.67
N ALA A 37 4.98 -10.52 16.10
CA ALA A 37 5.12 -11.78 15.38
C ALA A 37 3.92 -11.91 14.42
N PRO A 38 4.14 -12.04 13.10
CA PRO A 38 3.06 -12.28 12.15
C PRO A 38 2.27 -13.54 12.54
N PRO A 39 0.94 -13.54 12.35
CA PRO A 39 0.13 -14.71 12.66
C PRO A 39 0.53 -15.89 11.76
N ASP A 40 0.53 -17.10 12.31
CA ASP A 40 0.62 -18.32 11.50
C ASP A 40 -0.52 -18.32 10.47
N LEU A 41 -0.24 -18.73 9.22
CA LEU A 41 -1.18 -18.63 8.10
C LEU A 41 -2.62 -19.08 8.41
N PRO A 42 -2.87 -20.20 9.13
CA PRO A 42 -4.23 -20.64 9.46
C PRO A 42 -5.02 -19.68 10.37
N SER A 43 -4.32 -18.83 11.13
CA SER A 43 -4.91 -17.89 12.10
C SER A 43 -5.11 -16.48 11.53
N SER A 44 -4.56 -16.19 10.35
CA SER A 44 -4.68 -14.87 9.74
C SER A 44 -6.08 -14.66 9.13
N PRO A 45 -6.82 -13.60 9.51
CA PRO A 45 -8.14 -13.31 8.94
C PRO A 45 -8.05 -12.84 7.47
N TYR A 46 -6.84 -12.53 6.99
CA TYR A 46 -6.58 -12.02 5.64
C TYR A 46 -6.16 -13.13 4.66
N ALA A 47 -5.85 -14.34 5.18
CA ALA A 47 -5.30 -15.45 4.42
C ALA A 47 -6.37 -16.46 3.97
N GLY A 48 -5.98 -17.35 3.05
CA GLY A 48 -6.83 -18.44 2.55
C GLY A 48 -7.66 -18.08 1.29
N PRO A 49 -8.46 -19.06 0.81
CA PRO A 49 -9.33 -18.88 -0.36
C PRO A 49 -10.34 -17.73 -0.18
N PRO A 50 -10.88 -17.17 -1.27
CA PRO A 50 -11.96 -16.19 -1.22
C PRO A 50 -13.15 -16.67 -0.38
N SER A 51 -13.59 -15.84 0.55
CA SER A 51 -14.77 -16.02 1.40
C SER A 51 -15.23 -14.66 1.90
N ASP A 52 -16.50 -14.56 2.32
CA ASP A 52 -17.07 -13.30 2.79
C ASP A 52 -16.30 -12.74 4.00
N SER A 53 -15.83 -13.60 4.90
CA SER A 53 -15.04 -13.20 6.06
C SER A 53 -13.68 -12.62 5.67
N VAL A 54 -12.99 -13.23 4.70
CA VAL A 54 -11.69 -12.72 4.23
C VAL A 54 -11.88 -11.41 3.46
N ASP A 55 -12.92 -11.32 2.63
CA ASP A 55 -13.24 -10.10 1.88
C ASP A 55 -13.60 -8.96 2.83
N GLN A 56 -14.36 -9.24 3.90
CA GLN A 56 -14.68 -8.25 4.94
C GLN A 56 -13.43 -7.81 5.70
N ALA A 57 -12.51 -8.71 6.04
CA ALA A 57 -11.25 -8.34 6.68
C ALA A 57 -10.44 -7.38 5.80
N TRP A 58 -10.28 -7.69 4.51
CA TRP A 58 -9.60 -6.82 3.52
C TRP A 58 -10.37 -5.51 3.21
N HIS A 59 -11.68 -5.47 3.41
CA HIS A 59 -12.45 -4.24 3.34
C HIS A 59 -12.19 -3.38 4.57
N ASN A 60 -12.32 -3.94 5.77
CA ASN A 60 -12.09 -3.23 7.03
C ASN A 60 -10.67 -2.68 7.16
N LEU A 61 -9.68 -3.37 6.62
CA LEU A 61 -8.28 -2.91 6.63
C LEU A 61 -8.05 -1.65 5.78
N LEU A 62 -8.88 -1.40 4.76
CA LEU A 62 -8.68 -0.35 3.75
C LEU A 62 -9.83 0.64 3.63
N LYS A 63 -10.93 0.48 4.40
CA LYS A 63 -12.10 1.36 4.29
C LYS A 63 -11.75 2.83 4.58
N ASP A 64 -10.80 3.08 5.47
CA ASP A 64 -10.38 4.40 5.91
C ASP A 64 -9.11 4.88 5.16
N MET A 65 -8.83 4.31 3.98
CA MET A 65 -7.56 4.56 3.28
C MET A 65 -7.48 5.95 2.63
N ASN A 66 -8.63 6.52 2.24
CA ASN A 66 -8.73 7.83 1.61
C ASN A 66 -8.65 8.90 2.68
N ILE A 67 -7.60 9.72 2.64
CA ILE A 67 -7.39 10.79 3.61
C ILE A 67 -7.35 12.16 2.93
N ARG A 68 -7.69 13.19 3.69
CA ARG A 68 -7.59 14.59 3.34
C ARG A 68 -6.22 15.10 3.76
N VAL A 69 -5.53 15.71 2.80
CA VAL A 69 -4.27 16.45 3.00
C VAL A 69 -4.43 17.90 2.57
N THR A 70 -3.64 18.77 3.16
CA THR A 70 -3.63 20.20 2.84
C THR A 70 -2.81 20.49 1.59
N ALA A 71 -2.96 21.70 1.04
CA ALA A 71 -2.09 22.17 -0.05
C ALA A 71 -0.61 22.20 0.37
N GLU A 72 -0.32 22.63 1.61
CA GLU A 72 1.04 22.71 2.15
C GLU A 72 1.69 21.33 2.25
N GLU A 73 0.95 20.31 2.69
CA GLU A 73 1.45 18.92 2.77
C GLU A 73 1.77 18.36 1.36
N LEU A 74 0.97 18.71 0.35
CA LEU A 74 1.25 18.36 -1.05
C LEU A 74 2.47 19.10 -1.61
N GLU A 75 2.64 20.38 -1.26
CA GLU A 75 3.80 21.17 -1.66
C GLU A 75 5.10 20.61 -1.07
N LYS A 76 5.11 20.25 0.22
CA LYS A 76 6.25 19.59 0.88
C LYS A 76 6.66 18.29 0.21
N SER A 77 5.69 17.51 -0.26
CA SER A 77 5.94 16.27 -0.99
C SER A 77 6.18 16.45 -2.50
N ASN A 78 6.08 17.69 -3.01
CA ASN A 78 6.12 18.01 -4.44
C ASN A 78 5.12 17.16 -5.28
N GLN A 79 3.92 16.97 -4.74
CA GLN A 79 2.85 16.19 -5.35
C GLN A 79 1.64 17.04 -5.68
N LYS A 80 0.74 16.49 -6.51
CA LYS A 80 -0.57 17.05 -6.81
C LYS A 80 -1.60 15.97 -6.61
N SER A 81 -2.81 16.35 -6.22
CA SER A 81 -3.92 15.41 -6.13
C SER A 81 -5.27 16.06 -6.44
N ILE A 82 -6.33 15.26 -6.36
CA ILE A 82 -7.71 15.67 -6.62
C ILE A 82 -8.21 16.50 -5.44
N ALA A 83 -8.73 17.69 -5.72
CA ALA A 83 -9.38 18.54 -4.73
C ALA A 83 -10.69 17.88 -4.26
N LEU A 84 -10.91 17.92 -2.95
CA LEU A 84 -12.12 17.37 -2.33
C LEU A 84 -13.23 18.43 -2.31
N PRO A 85 -14.50 18.04 -2.53
CA PRO A 85 -15.61 18.98 -2.69
C PRO A 85 -16.05 19.62 -1.37
N GLU A 86 -15.89 18.93 -0.24
CA GLU A 86 -16.29 19.43 1.08
C GLU A 86 -15.06 19.83 1.90
N GLY A 87 -15.14 20.91 2.68
CA GLY A 87 -14.08 21.29 3.63
C GLY A 87 -12.72 21.70 3.03
N GLY A 88 -12.53 21.63 1.71
CA GLY A 88 -11.28 21.96 1.02
C GLY A 88 -10.17 20.91 1.22
N GLY A 89 -8.99 21.13 0.65
CA GLY A 89 -7.90 20.14 0.68
C GLY A 89 -8.04 19.08 -0.41
N TYR A 90 -7.24 18.01 -0.30
CA TYR A 90 -6.99 17.08 -1.39
C TYR A 90 -6.99 15.64 -0.92
N MET A 91 -7.47 14.73 -1.77
CA MET A 91 -7.48 13.30 -1.48
C MET A 91 -6.07 12.72 -1.61
N ALA A 92 -5.62 11.90 -0.67
CA ALA A 92 -4.36 11.18 -0.77
C ALA A 92 -4.42 9.85 -0.04
N TRP A 93 -3.41 9.00 -0.25
CA TRP A 93 -3.14 7.79 0.52
C TRP A 93 -1.74 7.89 1.12
N ILE A 94 -1.57 7.39 2.36
CA ILE A 94 -0.21 7.13 2.87
C ILE A 94 0.40 5.94 2.13
N GLY A 95 1.74 5.86 2.10
CA GLY A 95 2.45 4.79 1.41
C GLY A 95 2.03 3.37 1.84
N ALA A 96 1.73 3.17 3.12
CA ALA A 96 1.24 1.88 3.63
C ALA A 96 -0.13 1.49 3.05
N HIS A 97 -1.07 2.44 2.90
CA HIS A 97 -2.36 2.18 2.25
C HIS A 97 -2.19 1.77 0.78
N HIS A 98 -1.27 2.42 0.05
CA HIS A 98 -1.00 2.02 -1.34
C HIS A 98 -0.42 0.60 -1.42
N GLN A 99 0.54 0.25 -0.54
CA GLN A 99 1.09 -1.11 -0.47
C GLN A 99 0.00 -2.15 -0.14
N LEU A 100 -0.86 -1.88 0.85
CA LEU A 100 -1.97 -2.76 1.21
C LEU A 100 -3.01 -2.89 0.08
N HIS A 101 -3.30 -1.80 -0.64
CA HIS A 101 -4.11 -1.83 -1.86
C HIS A 101 -3.50 -2.75 -2.92
N CYS A 102 -2.19 -2.62 -3.20
CA CYS A 102 -1.48 -3.48 -4.14
C CYS A 102 -1.58 -4.97 -3.74
N ILE A 103 -1.40 -5.31 -2.46
CA ILE A 103 -1.54 -6.69 -1.98
C ILE A 103 -2.97 -7.20 -2.19
N LYS A 104 -4.00 -6.39 -1.89
CA LYS A 104 -5.40 -6.74 -2.12
C LYS A 104 -5.69 -6.98 -3.61
N MET A 105 -5.15 -6.15 -4.50
CA MET A 105 -5.32 -6.29 -5.95
C MET A 105 -4.63 -7.54 -6.49
N LEU A 106 -3.38 -7.81 -6.07
CA LEU A 106 -2.67 -9.05 -6.42
C LEU A 106 -3.41 -10.29 -5.92
N ARG A 107 -3.97 -10.25 -4.70
CA ARG A 107 -4.80 -11.34 -4.19
C ARG A 107 -6.03 -11.56 -5.07
N ARG A 108 -6.74 -10.51 -5.45
CA ARG A 108 -7.90 -10.61 -6.36
C ARG A 108 -7.51 -11.16 -7.72
N TRP A 109 -6.33 -10.78 -8.24
CA TRP A 109 -5.79 -11.30 -9.49
C TRP A 109 -5.42 -12.79 -9.41
N ASN A 110 -4.82 -13.21 -8.30
CA ASN A 110 -4.52 -14.62 -8.03
C ASN A 110 -5.80 -15.49 -8.02
N TYR A 111 -6.92 -14.95 -7.52
CA TYR A 111 -8.23 -15.58 -7.52
C TYR A 111 -9.19 -15.00 -8.57
N ARG A 112 -8.67 -14.64 -9.75
CA ARG A 112 -9.45 -13.95 -10.80
C ARG A 112 -10.68 -14.72 -11.26
N ASP A 113 -10.69 -16.05 -11.22
CA ASP A 113 -11.87 -16.84 -11.59
C ASP A 113 -13.08 -16.54 -10.68
N ARG A 114 -12.82 -16.12 -9.43
CA ARG A 114 -13.85 -15.74 -8.45
C ARG A 114 -14.21 -14.25 -8.50
N TYR A 115 -13.23 -13.38 -8.68
CA TYR A 115 -13.43 -11.92 -8.62
C TYR A 115 -13.75 -11.29 -9.98
N TYR A 116 -13.30 -11.93 -11.06
CA TYR A 116 -13.43 -11.46 -12.43
C TYR A 116 -13.86 -12.62 -13.37
N PRO A 117 -14.96 -13.34 -13.08
CA PRO A 117 -15.34 -14.57 -13.79
C PRO A 117 -15.56 -14.39 -15.31
N ASN A 118 -15.87 -13.16 -15.74
CA ASN A 118 -16.18 -12.83 -17.14
C ASN A 118 -15.14 -11.90 -17.77
N ILE A 119 -13.91 -11.85 -17.24
CA ILE A 119 -12.85 -10.98 -17.76
C ILE A 119 -12.35 -11.47 -19.13
N THR A 120 -12.17 -10.56 -20.09
CA THR A 120 -11.70 -10.90 -21.43
C THR A 120 -10.79 -9.82 -22.03
N GLY A 121 -10.02 -10.19 -23.05
CA GLY A 121 -9.32 -9.27 -23.95
C GLY A 121 -8.52 -8.17 -23.24
N SER A 122 -8.82 -6.92 -23.58
CA SER A 122 -8.12 -5.73 -23.07
C SER A 122 -8.22 -5.55 -21.55
N THR A 123 -9.24 -6.10 -20.89
CA THR A 123 -9.36 -6.01 -19.43
C THR A 123 -8.32 -6.91 -18.74
N ILE A 124 -8.00 -8.08 -19.31
CA ILE A 124 -6.92 -8.93 -18.79
C ILE A 124 -5.59 -8.21 -18.87
N GLU A 125 -5.32 -7.56 -20.02
CA GLU A 125 -4.08 -6.81 -20.22
C GLU A 125 -3.94 -5.68 -19.20
N HIS A 126 -5.02 -4.93 -18.96
CA HIS A 126 -5.04 -3.91 -17.92
C HIS A 126 -4.69 -4.46 -16.53
N TRP A 127 -5.24 -5.62 -16.15
CA TRP A 127 -4.94 -6.25 -14.86
C TRP A 127 -3.51 -6.81 -14.77
N ASN A 128 -2.94 -7.31 -15.87
CA ASN A 128 -1.54 -7.72 -15.91
C ASN A 128 -0.61 -6.53 -15.66
N VAL A 129 -0.83 -5.42 -16.36
CA VAL A 129 -0.07 -4.17 -16.15
C VAL A 129 -0.24 -3.67 -14.71
N HIS A 130 -1.46 -3.74 -14.17
CA HIS A 130 -1.71 -3.37 -12.78
C HIS A 130 -0.97 -4.29 -11.79
N ALA A 131 -0.90 -5.59 -12.06
CA ALA A 131 -0.15 -6.54 -11.24
C ALA A 131 1.36 -6.25 -11.28
N ASP A 132 1.93 -5.97 -12.46
CA ASP A 132 3.35 -5.59 -12.60
C ASP A 132 3.67 -4.30 -11.83
N HIS A 133 2.78 -3.30 -11.90
CA HIS A 133 2.90 -2.09 -11.08
C HIS A 133 2.87 -2.41 -9.58
N CYS A 134 1.94 -3.27 -9.13
CA CYS A 134 1.86 -3.69 -7.73
C CYS A 134 3.14 -4.41 -7.28
N PHE A 135 3.71 -5.28 -8.11
CA PHE A 135 4.97 -5.94 -7.79
C PHE A 135 6.12 -4.94 -7.64
N ASP A 136 6.22 -3.94 -8.52
CA ASP A 136 7.30 -2.96 -8.42
C ASP A 136 7.15 -1.99 -7.23
N VAL A 137 5.90 -1.61 -6.89
CA VAL A 137 5.59 -0.84 -5.66
C VAL A 137 6.02 -1.62 -4.42
N LEU A 138 5.64 -2.89 -4.32
CA LEU A 138 5.98 -3.73 -3.16
C LEU A 138 7.49 -4.03 -3.09
N ARG A 139 8.15 -4.26 -4.23
CA ARG A 139 9.61 -4.41 -4.30
C ARG A 139 10.32 -3.15 -3.80
N SER A 140 9.90 -1.98 -4.29
CA SER A 140 10.50 -0.70 -3.89
C SER A 140 10.28 -0.40 -2.42
N ALA A 141 9.08 -0.69 -1.89
CA ALA A 141 8.76 -0.57 -0.47
C ALA A 141 9.64 -1.48 0.40
N ALA A 142 9.82 -2.75 0.00
CA ALA A 142 10.65 -3.70 0.74
C ALA A 142 12.12 -3.24 0.82
N ILE A 143 12.68 -2.75 -0.29
CA ILE A 143 14.04 -2.19 -0.31
C ILE A 143 14.13 -0.93 0.54
N CYS A 144 13.14 -0.04 0.45
CA CYS A 144 13.10 1.21 1.20
C CYS A 144 13.01 0.99 2.72
N GLN A 145 12.22 0.01 3.17
CA GLN A 145 12.08 -0.33 4.58
C GLN A 145 13.33 -1.05 5.12
N GLY A 146 13.99 -1.86 4.29
CA GLY A 146 15.25 -2.51 4.66
C GLY A 146 15.13 -3.39 5.91
N ASP A 147 14.11 -4.26 5.98
CA ASP A 147 13.90 -5.14 7.14
C ASP A 147 15.13 -6.03 7.39
N THR A 148 15.73 -5.89 8.57
CA THR A 148 16.97 -6.58 8.97
C THR A 148 16.72 -7.84 9.82
N THR A 149 15.46 -8.21 10.05
CA THR A 149 15.11 -9.45 10.75
C THR A 149 15.63 -10.67 9.99
N LEU A 150 16.11 -11.67 10.74
CA LEU A 150 16.73 -12.85 10.15
C LEU A 150 15.68 -13.92 9.82
N THR A 151 15.71 -14.39 8.58
CA THR A 151 15.11 -15.68 8.20
C THR A 151 16.18 -16.76 8.31
N THR A 152 15.93 -17.76 9.16
CA THR A 152 16.84 -18.90 9.34
C THR A 152 16.50 -20.03 8.36
N PHE A 153 17.45 -20.94 8.12
CA PHE A 153 17.29 -22.04 7.18
C PHE A 153 17.46 -23.40 7.88
N GLY A 154 16.69 -24.38 7.42
CA GLY A 154 16.71 -25.74 7.93
C GLY A 154 16.71 -26.80 6.84
N TRP A 155 16.99 -28.04 7.26
CA TRP A 155 16.89 -29.22 6.41
C TRP A 155 15.48 -29.79 6.52
N GLU A 156 14.68 -29.60 5.47
CA GLU A 156 13.41 -30.29 5.28
C GLU A 156 13.63 -31.61 4.53
N LYS A 157 12.55 -32.37 4.23
CA LYS A 157 12.61 -33.57 3.35
C LYS A 157 12.89 -33.22 1.87
N LEU A 158 13.78 -32.26 1.62
CA LEU A 158 14.18 -31.75 0.32
C LEU A 158 15.70 -31.74 0.22
N SER A 159 16.23 -31.75 -1.01
CA SER A 159 17.67 -31.83 -1.26
C SER A 159 18.44 -30.52 -1.01
N LYS A 160 17.74 -29.43 -0.66
CA LYS A 160 18.31 -28.09 -0.43
C LYS A 160 17.75 -27.48 0.84
N PRO A 161 18.52 -26.64 1.57
CA PRO A 161 18.02 -25.89 2.72
C PRO A 161 16.78 -25.08 2.34
N GLN A 162 15.79 -25.07 3.22
CA GLN A 162 14.57 -24.28 3.06
C GLN A 162 14.51 -23.19 4.14
N PRO A 163 13.89 -22.03 3.84
CA PRO A 163 13.62 -21.05 4.87
C PRO A 163 12.68 -21.66 5.92
N HIS A 164 12.97 -21.42 7.19
CA HIS A 164 12.04 -21.75 8.26
C HIS A 164 10.78 -20.88 8.11
N VAL A 165 9.61 -21.52 8.18
CA VAL A 165 8.29 -20.85 8.08
C VAL A 165 7.77 -20.34 9.43
N LYS A 166 8.56 -20.49 10.49
CA LYS A 166 8.19 -19.99 11.83
C LYS A 166 8.19 -18.48 11.82
N ALA A 167 7.14 -17.87 12.36
CA ALA A 167 7.09 -16.43 12.56
C ALA A 167 8.29 -15.94 13.39
N THR A 168 9.04 -15.00 12.83
CA THR A 168 10.05 -14.21 13.54
C THR A 168 9.39 -12.92 14.01
N GLU A 169 9.83 -12.40 15.16
CA GLU A 169 9.37 -11.10 15.64
C GLU A 169 10.00 -9.97 14.82
N HIS A 170 9.17 -9.02 14.38
CA HIS A 170 9.59 -7.81 13.68
C HIS A 170 9.28 -6.59 14.55
N TRP A 171 10.04 -5.51 14.38
CA TRP A 171 9.71 -4.21 14.95
C TRP A 171 8.83 -3.46 13.95
N CYS A 172 7.51 -3.51 14.16
CA CYS A 172 6.52 -2.96 13.25
C CYS A 172 5.96 -1.66 13.77
N VAL A 173 5.47 -0.80 12.87
CA VAL A 173 4.63 0.34 13.26
C VAL A 173 3.38 -0.18 13.97
N ASP A 174 3.01 0.43 15.10
CA ASP A 174 1.71 0.20 15.73
C ASP A 174 0.62 0.74 14.80
N TRP A 175 0.03 -0.20 14.06
CA TRP A 175 -0.98 0.10 13.05
C TRP A 175 -2.19 0.80 13.64
N ASN A 176 -2.63 0.42 14.84
CA ASN A 176 -3.80 1.03 15.46
C ASN A 176 -3.53 2.47 15.87
N ALA A 177 -2.35 2.73 16.48
CA ALA A 177 -1.96 4.08 16.86
C ALA A 177 -1.81 5.01 15.63
N LEU A 178 -1.26 4.50 14.53
CA LEU A 178 -1.18 5.22 13.26
C LEU A 178 -2.57 5.53 12.70
N MET A 179 -3.45 4.53 12.61
CA MET A 179 -4.81 4.73 12.09
C MET A 179 -5.64 5.68 12.97
N GLU A 180 -5.48 5.63 14.29
CA GLU A 180 -6.12 6.59 15.20
C GLU A 180 -5.64 8.02 14.92
N SER A 181 -4.35 8.23 14.65
CA SER A 181 -3.83 9.56 14.28
C SER A 181 -4.29 10.06 12.91
N LEU A 182 -4.81 9.18 12.05
CA LEU A 182 -5.38 9.53 10.75
C LEU A 182 -6.89 9.75 10.78
N ALA A 183 -7.57 9.42 11.89
CA ALA A 183 -9.03 9.35 11.94
C ALA A 183 -9.73 10.65 11.50
N ASP A 184 -9.24 11.81 11.97
CA ASP A 184 -9.80 13.12 11.64
C ASP A 184 -9.54 13.55 10.17
N ARG A 185 -8.67 12.82 9.48
CA ARG A 185 -8.32 13.06 8.07
C ARG A 185 -9.10 12.15 7.13
N VAL A 186 -9.80 11.13 7.61
CA VAL A 186 -10.51 10.18 6.75
C VAL A 186 -11.61 10.88 5.95
N VAL A 187 -11.61 10.67 4.64
CA VAL A 187 -12.65 11.17 3.74
C VAL A 187 -13.82 10.19 3.77
N GLY A 188 -15.01 10.68 4.11
CA GLY A 188 -16.21 9.87 4.24
C GLY A 188 -16.66 9.26 2.91
N GLU A 189 -17.37 8.13 2.98
CA GLU A 189 -17.85 7.41 1.78
C GLU A 189 -18.78 8.27 0.90
N GLU A 190 -19.63 9.10 1.51
CA GLU A 190 -20.55 9.99 0.79
C GLU A 190 -19.80 11.04 -0.04
N GLU A 191 -18.77 11.66 0.55
CA GLU A 191 -17.92 12.64 -0.16
C GLU A 191 -17.11 11.98 -1.27
N MET A 192 -16.57 10.79 -1.02
CA MET A 192 -15.89 9.98 -2.04
C MET A 192 -16.83 9.63 -3.20
N ALA A 193 -18.09 9.30 -2.91
CA ALA A 193 -19.10 8.99 -3.93
C ALA A 193 -19.54 10.22 -4.73
N ALA A 194 -19.40 11.43 -4.17
CA ALA A 194 -19.71 12.69 -4.84
C ALA A 194 -18.64 13.15 -5.85
N LEU A 195 -17.47 12.50 -5.89
CA LEU A 195 -16.40 12.84 -6.84
C LEU A 195 -16.79 12.48 -8.28
N ILE A 196 -16.84 13.48 -9.15
CA ILE A 196 -17.13 13.33 -10.58
C ILE A 196 -15.87 13.70 -11.37
N ASN A 197 -15.51 12.89 -12.36
CA ASN A 197 -14.40 13.20 -13.26
C ASN A 197 -14.84 14.30 -14.25
N PRO A 198 -14.33 15.54 -14.14
CA PRO A 198 -14.77 16.66 -14.97
C PRO A 198 -14.37 16.49 -16.45
N ARG A 199 -13.47 15.55 -16.77
CA ARG A 199 -13.07 15.25 -18.14
C ARG A 199 -14.05 14.32 -18.87
N LEU A 200 -15.07 13.81 -18.18
CA LEU A 200 -16.09 12.93 -18.76
C LEU A 200 -17.39 13.66 -19.13
N GLU A 201 -17.55 14.94 -18.75
CA GLU A 201 -18.68 15.76 -19.20
C GLU A 201 -18.66 15.91 -20.74
N GLY A 202 -19.64 15.29 -21.42
CA GLY A 202 -19.78 15.31 -22.89
C GLY A 202 -19.63 13.95 -23.60
N SER A 203 -19.57 12.83 -22.87
CA SER A 203 -19.47 11.47 -23.44
C SER A 203 -20.72 10.59 -23.19
N ALA A 204 -21.90 11.21 -23.29
CA ALA A 204 -23.18 10.51 -23.39
C ALA A 204 -23.76 10.66 -24.80
#